data_AF-A0A6G0S9K2-F1
#
_entry.id   AF-A0A6G0S9K2-F1
#
_cell.length_a   1.000
_cell.length_b   1.000
_cell.length_c   1.000
_cell.angle_alpha   90.00
_cell.angle_beta   90.00
_cell.angle_gamma   90.00
#
_symmetry.space_group_name_H-M   'P 1'
#
loop_
_entity.id
_entity.type
_entity.pdbx_description
1 polymer ?
#
loop_
_entity_poly.entity_id
_entity_poly.type
_entity_poly.pdbx_seq_one_letter_code
_entity_poly.pdbx_strand_id
1 'polypeptide(L)'
;MDLSIDDSNARIFRYYEDFSGIVEDNVLQRLFGNGDEYEKARCRLLVDNLQPPVLKSQISRLIDLERRVKNDDIALFDLILEFTTTKQRFHQMSQYHAARGDSSRQSQNRNHSELKPAGVGSHCVR
;
A
#
# COMPACT_ATOMS: atom_id res chain seq x y z
N MET A 1 1.74 -8.58 -3.05
CA MET A 1 2.32 -7.25 -2.77
C MET A 1 1.56 -6.53 -1.67
N ASP A 2 2.16 -6.43 -0.48
CA ASP A 2 1.62 -5.61 0.62
C ASP A 2 2.02 -4.15 0.40
N LEU A 3 1.03 -3.25 0.34
CA LEU A 3 1.20 -1.82 0.04
C LEU A 3 1.43 -0.96 1.30
N SER A 4 1.40 -1.57 2.48
CA SER A 4 1.78 -0.91 3.74
C SER A 4 3.30 -0.84 3.93
N ILE A 5 4.06 -1.62 3.15
CA ILE A 5 5.52 -1.65 3.17
C ILE A 5 6.06 -0.54 2.24
N ASP A 6 7.06 0.20 2.72
CA ASP A 6 7.54 1.41 2.06
C ASP A 6 8.25 1.16 0.71
N ASP A 7 8.59 -0.09 0.41
CA ASP A 7 9.28 -0.53 -0.81
C ASP A 7 8.33 -0.92 -1.96
N SER A 8 7.04 -0.56 -1.87
CA SER A 8 6.01 -1.02 -2.80
C SER A 8 6.37 -0.74 -4.26
N ASN A 9 6.91 0.45 -4.56
CA ASN A 9 7.36 0.82 -5.92
C ASN A 9 8.48 -0.08 -6.42
N ALA A 10 9.52 -0.31 -5.61
CA ALA A 10 10.64 -1.18 -5.98
C ALA A 10 10.17 -2.61 -6.28
N ARG A 11 9.16 -3.09 -5.54
CA ARG A 11 8.56 -4.41 -5.79
C ARG A 11 7.72 -4.45 -7.05
N ILE A 12 7.07 -3.35 -7.45
CA ILE A 12 6.33 -3.25 -8.72
C ILE A 12 7.31 -3.27 -9.89
N PHE A 13 8.38 -2.49 -9.81
CA PHE A 13 9.44 -2.52 -10.82
C PHE A 13 10.00 -3.93 -10.99
N ARG A 14 10.39 -4.58 -9.90
CA ARG A 14 10.93 -5.95 -9.96
C ARG A 14 9.90 -6.96 -10.49
N TYR A 15 8.63 -6.84 -10.11
CA TYR A 15 7.58 -7.70 -10.67
C TYR A 15 7.46 -7.55 -12.18
N TYR A 16 7.56 -6.32 -12.70
CA TYR A 16 7.46 -6.07 -14.14
C TYR A 16 8.69 -6.55 -14.91
N GLU A 17 9.89 -6.38 -14.34
CA GLU A 17 11.14 -6.92 -14.88
C GLU A 17 11.09 -8.45 -14.94
N ASP A 18 10.77 -9.10 -13.82
CA ASP A 18 10.66 -10.56 -13.73
C ASP A 18 9.61 -11.09 -14.71
N PHE A 19 8.45 -10.44 -14.78
CA PHE A 19 7.38 -10.79 -15.72
C PHE A 19 7.82 -10.64 -17.17
N SER A 20 8.51 -9.56 -17.52
CA SER A 20 8.98 -9.32 -18.88
C SER A 20 9.99 -10.38 -19.31
N GLY A 21 10.96 -10.71 -18.44
CA GLY A 21 11.90 -11.81 -18.68
C GLY A 21 11.19 -13.15 -18.86
N ILE A 22 10.22 -13.47 -17.99
CA ILE A 22 9.42 -14.70 -18.14
C ILE A 22 8.68 -14.71 -19.48
N VAL A 23 7.98 -13.63 -19.86
CA VAL A 23 7.20 -13.60 -21.10
C VAL A 23 8.09 -13.70 -22.33
N GLU A 24 9.25 -13.05 -22.33
CA GLU A 24 10.25 -13.11 -23.40
C GLU A 24 10.87 -14.52 -23.53
N ASP A 25 11.10 -15.21 -22.41
CA ASP A 25 11.63 -16.57 -22.38
C ASP A 25 10.58 -17.64 -22.78
N ASN A 26 9.30 -17.27 -22.84
CA ASN A 26 8.19 -18.19 -23.04
C ASN A 26 7.68 -18.28 -24.49
N VAL A 27 6.92 -19.35 -24.76
CA VAL A 27 6.32 -19.66 -26.07
C VAL A 27 5.26 -18.63 -26.50
N LEU A 28 4.87 -17.67 -25.65
CA LEU A 28 3.86 -16.66 -25.97
C LEU A 28 4.21 -15.87 -27.23
N GLN A 29 5.46 -15.41 -27.35
CA GLN A 29 5.93 -14.72 -28.57
C GLN A 29 5.91 -15.67 -29.78
N ARG A 30 6.21 -16.95 -29.59
CA ARG A 30 6.15 -17.96 -30.67
C ARG A 30 4.73 -18.33 -31.08
N LEU A 31 3.77 -18.25 -30.15
CA LEU A 31 2.35 -18.62 -30.35
C LEU A 31 1.55 -17.49 -30.98
N PHE A 32 1.80 -16.24 -30.60
CA PHE A 32 1.00 -15.09 -31.02
C PHE A 32 1.77 -14.13 -31.95
N GLY A 33 3.07 -14.34 -32.17
CA GLY A 33 3.92 -13.43 -32.95
C GLY A 33 4.10 -12.06 -32.28
N ASN A 34 4.54 -11.07 -33.05
CA ASN A 34 4.72 -9.69 -32.57
C ASN A 34 3.54 -8.81 -33.04
N GLY A 35 2.34 -9.03 -32.50
CA GLY A 35 1.16 -8.23 -32.86
C GLY A 35 0.20 -8.00 -31.70
N ASP A 36 -0.91 -7.32 -32.00
CA ASP A 36 -1.96 -6.91 -31.03
C ASP A 36 -2.48 -8.05 -30.15
N GLU A 37 -2.52 -9.28 -30.67
CA GLU A 37 -2.92 -10.46 -29.88
C GLU A 37 -1.88 -10.88 -28.83
N TYR A 38 -0.59 -10.67 -29.10
CA TYR A 38 0.49 -10.89 -28.13
C TYR A 38 0.44 -9.86 -27.01
N GLU A 39 0.23 -8.58 -27.35
CA GLU A 39 0.12 -7.47 -26.39
C GLU A 39 -1.09 -7.65 -25.47
N LYS A 40 -2.25 -8.05 -26.02
CA LYS A 40 -3.44 -8.41 -25.24
C LYS A 40 -3.21 -9.61 -24.30
N ALA A 41 -2.58 -10.67 -24.80
CA ALA A 41 -2.29 -11.86 -24.01
C ALA A 41 -1.34 -11.53 -22.85
N ARG A 42 -0.32 -10.70 -23.12
CA ARG A 42 0.62 -10.20 -22.12
C ARG A 42 -0.08 -9.35 -21.05
N CYS A 43 -0.90 -8.38 -21.45
CA CYS A 43 -1.68 -7.57 -20.51
C CYS A 43 -2.58 -8.42 -19.63
N ARG A 44 -3.29 -9.39 -20.21
CA ARG A 44 -4.15 -10.30 -19.47
C ARG A 44 -3.37 -11.13 -18.44
N LEU A 45 -2.23 -11.70 -18.83
CA LEU A 45 -1.39 -12.48 -17.94
C LEU A 45 -0.83 -11.63 -16.79
N LEU A 46 -0.43 -10.38 -17.07
CA LEU A 46 0.06 -9.44 -16.06
C LEU A 46 -0.99 -9.21 -14.97
N VAL A 47 -2.23 -8.88 -15.36
CA VAL A 47 -3.35 -8.65 -14.44
C VAL A 47 -3.73 -9.94 -13.71
N ASP A 48 -3.74 -11.07 -14.42
CA ASP A 48 -4.20 -12.33 -13.85
C ASP A 48 -3.31 -12.83 -12.72
N ASN A 49 -2.02 -12.51 -12.77
CA ASN A 49 -1.01 -12.89 -11.80
C ASN A 49 -0.75 -11.84 -10.70
N LEU A 50 -1.46 -10.71 -10.71
CA LEU A 50 -1.34 -9.72 -9.64
C LEU A 50 -1.71 -10.32 -8.28
N GLN A 51 -0.82 -10.12 -7.32
CA GLN A 51 -1.03 -10.51 -5.93
C GLN A 51 -0.84 -9.29 -5.02
N PRO A 52 -1.66 -9.13 -3.97
CA PRO A 52 -2.73 -10.01 -3.48
C PRO A 52 -4.01 -9.96 -4.34
N PRO A 53 -4.97 -10.89 -4.17
CA PRO A 53 -6.21 -10.93 -4.95
C PRO A 53 -7.03 -9.63 -4.87
N VAL A 54 -6.93 -8.91 -3.74
CA VAL A 54 -7.56 -7.60 -3.57
C VAL A 54 -7.00 -6.57 -4.57
N LEU A 55 -5.68 -6.56 -4.79
CA LEU A 55 -5.04 -5.67 -5.75
C LEU A 55 -5.49 -6.00 -7.17
N LYS A 56 -5.51 -7.29 -7.53
CA LYS A 56 -6.06 -7.77 -8.81
C LYS A 56 -7.48 -7.24 -9.02
N SER A 57 -8.38 -7.43 -8.05
CA SER A 57 -9.78 -7.00 -8.17
C SER A 57 -9.93 -5.48 -8.38
N GLN A 58 -9.10 -4.68 -7.70
CA GLN A 58 -9.13 -3.22 -7.80
C GLN A 58 -8.61 -2.74 -9.15
N ILE A 59 -7.49 -3.30 -9.62
CA ILE A 59 -6.92 -3.00 -10.93
C ILE A 59 -7.84 -3.46 -12.05
N SER A 60 -8.42 -4.66 -11.99
CA SER A 60 -9.40 -5.13 -12.98
C SER A 60 -10.57 -4.17 -13.12
N ARG A 61 -11.11 -3.68 -11.99
CA ARG A 61 -12.20 -2.69 -12.01
C ARG A 61 -11.78 -1.35 -12.62
N LEU A 62 -10.55 -0.91 -12.41
CA LEU A 62 -10.03 0.33 -13.02
C LEU A 62 -9.86 0.17 -14.53
N ILE A 63 -9.33 -0.97 -14.99
CA ILE A 63 -9.19 -1.27 -16.42
C ILE A 63 -10.55 -1.30 -17.13
N ASP A 64 -11.58 -1.84 -16.49
CA ASP A 64 -12.94 -1.87 -17.05
C ASP A 64 -13.51 -0.45 -17.28
N LEU A 65 -13.13 0.50 -16.41
CA LEU A 65 -13.47 1.91 -16.54
C LEU A 65 -12.61 2.60 -17.60
N GLU A 66 -11.34 2.23 -17.70
CA GLU A 66 -10.35 2.83 -18.58
C GLU A 66 -10.03 1.95 -19.79
N ARG A 67 -11.04 1.78 -20.67
CA ARG A 67 -11.04 0.85 -21.81
C ARG A 67 -9.86 0.96 -22.79
N ARG A 68 -9.04 2.01 -22.71
CA ARG A 68 -7.85 2.22 -23.54
C ARG A 68 -6.60 1.52 -23.00
N VAL A 69 -6.59 1.19 -21.70
CA VAL A 69 -5.41 0.64 -20.99
C VAL A 69 -5.30 -0.88 -21.14
N LYS A 70 -6.41 -1.57 -21.39
CA LYS A 70 -6.49 -3.05 -21.38
C LYS A 70 -5.54 -3.80 -22.33
N ASN A 71 -5.04 -3.13 -23.37
CA ASN A 71 -4.20 -3.74 -24.41
C ASN A 71 -2.80 -3.10 -24.48
N ASP A 72 -2.51 -2.13 -23.62
CA ASP A 72 -1.23 -1.40 -23.59
C ASP A 72 -0.55 -1.72 -22.26
N ASP A 73 0.52 -2.50 -22.33
CA ASP A 73 1.24 -2.99 -21.15
C ASP A 73 1.96 -1.85 -20.43
N ILE A 74 2.42 -0.84 -21.15
CA ILE A 74 3.07 0.36 -20.62
C ILE A 74 2.03 1.19 -19.86
N ALA A 75 0.89 1.48 -20.48
CA ALA A 75 -0.19 2.22 -19.81
C ALA A 75 -0.72 1.46 -18.59
N LEU A 76 -0.76 0.13 -18.66
CA LEU A 76 -1.18 -0.73 -17.55
C LEU A 76 -0.16 -0.70 -16.41
N PHE A 77 1.13 -0.67 -16.70
CA PHE A 77 2.18 -0.47 -15.71
C PHE A 77 2.01 0.87 -15.00
N ASP A 78 1.84 1.96 -15.74
CA ASP A 78 1.67 3.30 -15.18
C ASP A 78 0.42 3.38 -14.28
N LEU A 79 -0.69 2.80 -14.73
CA LEU A 79 -1.93 2.71 -13.93
C LEU A 79 -1.72 1.97 -12.61
N ILE A 80 -1.02 0.82 -12.65
CA ILE A 80 -0.74 0.02 -11.45
C ILE A 80 0.17 0.82 -10.51
N LEU A 81 1.22 1.46 -11.03
CA LEU A 81 2.17 2.25 -10.25
C LEU A 81 1.51 3.47 -9.60
N GLU A 82 0.64 4.18 -10.33
CA GLU A 82 -0.10 5.33 -9.79
C GLU A 82 -1.08 4.89 -8.71
N PHE A 83 -1.79 3.78 -8.94
CA PHE A 83 -2.75 3.23 -7.99
C PHE A 83 -2.09 2.85 -6.66
N THR A 84 -0.98 2.11 -6.71
CA THR A 84 -0.25 1.67 -5.52
C THR A 84 0.39 2.84 -4.79
N THR A 85 0.99 3.79 -5.51
CA THR A 85 1.57 5.00 -4.93
C THR A 85 0.50 5.81 -4.20
N THR A 86 -0.67 5.97 -4.81
CA THR A 86 -1.80 6.68 -4.21
C THR A 86 -2.28 5.96 -2.95
N LYS A 87 -2.46 4.64 -3.01
CA LYS A 87 -2.84 3.83 -1.84
C LYS A 87 -1.84 3.91 -0.70
N GLN A 88 -0.53 3.85 -1.00
CA GLN A 88 0.53 3.99 0.01
C GLN A 88 0.49 5.36 0.67
N ARG A 89 0.33 6.45 -0.10
CA ARG A 89 0.20 7.81 0.45
C ARG A 89 -1.00 7.94 1.40
N PHE A 90 -2.16 7.40 1.02
CA PHE A 90 -3.33 7.39 1.91
C PHE A 90 -3.09 6.58 3.19
N HIS A 91 -2.39 5.44 3.09
CA HIS A 91 -2.06 4.63 4.24
C HIS A 91 -1.10 5.35 5.20
N GLN A 92 -0.01 5.92 4.68
CA GLN A 92 0.94 6.72 5.47
C GLN A 92 0.24 7.91 6.16
N MET A 93 -0.63 8.61 5.44
CA MET A 93 -1.39 9.74 5.99
C MET A 93 -2.37 9.30 7.09
N SER A 94 -3.10 8.19 6.86
CA SER A 94 -3.99 7.62 7.87
C SER A 94 -3.24 7.20 9.15
N GLN A 95 -2.07 6.58 9.00
CA GLN A 95 -1.22 6.22 10.13
C GLN A 95 -0.70 7.45 10.90
N TYR A 96 -0.29 8.51 10.20
CA TYR A 96 0.14 9.76 10.84
C TYR A 96 -0.96 10.40 11.69
N HIS A 97 -2.20 10.42 11.19
CA HIS A 97 -3.34 10.94 11.95
C HIS A 97 -3.74 10.02 13.13
N ALA A 98 -3.65 8.70 12.98
CA ALA A 98 -3.90 7.75 14.06
C ALA A 98 -2.87 7.88 15.20
N ALA A 99 -1.58 7.98 14.88
CA ALA A 99 -0.50 8.15 15.87
C ALA A 99 -0.61 9.47 16.66
N ARG A 100 -1.12 10.54 16.01
CA ARG A 100 -1.41 11.82 16.69
C ARG A 100 -2.61 11.74 17.63
N GLY A 101 -3.60 10.90 17.34
CA GLY A 101 -4.77 10.69 18.19
C GLY A 101 -4.45 10.08 19.55
N ASP A 102 -3.46 9.16 19.61
CA ASP A 102 -3.04 8.52 20.86
C ASP A 102 -2.14 9.40 21.73
N SER A 103 -1.38 10.31 21.13
CA SER A 103 -0.53 11.26 21.87
C SER A 103 -1.35 12.23 22.75
N SER A 104 -2.62 12.46 22.41
CA SER A 104 -3.52 13.31 23.20
C SER A 104 -4.17 12.60 24.39
N ARG A 105 -4.22 11.27 24.43
CA ARG A 105 -4.88 10.51 25.50
C ARG A 105 -3.97 10.18 26.68
N GLN A 106 -2.65 10.22 26.49
CA GLN A 106 -1.70 9.83 27.54
C GLN A 106 -1.26 10.98 28.46
N SER A 107 -1.53 12.24 28.09
CA SER A 107 -1.10 13.42 28.89
C SER A 107 -2.08 13.82 30.00
N GLN A 108 -3.33 13.34 29.98
CA GLN A 108 -4.34 13.74 30.99
C GLN A 108 -4.39 12.85 32.25
N ASN A 109 -3.57 11.80 32.37
CA ASN A 109 -3.66 10.85 33.48
C ASN A 109 -2.44 10.81 34.42
N ARG A 110 -1.63 11.88 34.49
CA ARG A 110 -0.44 11.93 35.37
C ARG A 110 -0.46 13.01 36.45
N ASN A 111 -1.60 13.64 36.71
CA ASN A 111 -1.70 14.70 37.73
C ASN A 111 -2.74 14.36 38.80
N HIS A 112 -2.58 13.24 39.50
CA HIS A 112 -3.14 13.11 40.86
C HIS A 112 -2.40 12.04 41.69
N SER A 113 -1.28 12.43 42.31
CA SER A 113 -0.78 11.75 43.50
C SER A 113 -0.06 12.77 44.39
N GLU A 114 -0.90 13.49 45.14
CA GLU A 114 -0.76 13.81 46.56
C GLU A 114 0.66 14.06 47.11
N LEU A 115 1.00 15.35 47.25
CA LEU A 115 2.11 15.82 48.07
C LEU A 115 1.60 16.07 49.50
N LYS A 116 2.13 15.27 50.43
CA LYS A 116 2.01 15.41 51.89
C LYS A 116 2.64 16.73 52.37
N PRO A 117 2.07 17.42 53.38
CA PRO A 117 2.85 18.27 54.26
C PRO A 117 2.92 17.67 55.67
N ALA A 118 4.14 17.64 56.21
CA ALA A 118 4.42 17.48 57.62
C ALA A 118 4.15 18.82 58.34
N GLY A 119 3.46 18.78 59.48
CA GLY A 119 3.22 19.94 60.34
C GLY A 119 3.22 19.51 61.80
N VAL A 120 4.29 19.87 62.51
CA VAL A 120 4.47 19.73 63.96
C VAL A 120 3.64 20.80 64.66
N GLY A 121 2.90 20.45 65.72
CA GLY A 121 2.15 21.43 66.51
C GLY A 121 1.61 20.84 67.81
N SER A 122 2.22 21.28 68.91
CA SER A 122 1.92 20.96 70.31
C SER A 122 0.45 21.07 70.73
N HIS A 123 0.02 20.21 71.64
CA HIS A 123 -1.08 20.52 72.56
C HIS A 123 -0.76 20.02 73.98
N CYS A 124 -0.61 20.97 74.89
CA CYS A 124 -0.64 20.77 76.33
C CYS A 124 -2.07 21.01 76.85
N VAL A 125 -2.32 20.53 78.08
CA VAL A 125 -3.42 20.83 79.02
C VAL A 125 -4.73 20.08 78.70
N ARG A 126 -5.34 19.29 79.60
CA ARG A 126 -5.48 19.41 81.05
C ARG A 126 -5.67 18.05 81.72
#